data_AF-A0A6B3FHX2-F1
#
_entry.id   AF-A0A6B3FHX2-F1
#
_cell.length_a   1.000
_cell.length_b   1.000
_cell.length_c   1.000
_cell.angle_alpha   90.00
_cell.angle_beta   90.00
_cell.angle_gamma   90.00
#
_symmetry.space_group_name_H-M   'P 1'
#
loop_
_entity.id
_entity.type
_entity.pdbx_description
1 polymer ?
#
loop_
_entity_poly.entity_id
_entity_poly.type
_entity_poly.pdbx_seq_one_letter_code
_entity_poly.pdbx_strand_id
1 'polypeptide(L)' 'MTSEIILFVNPTAGRGRGARAALPASRVLRNAGYRVRTVLGADAD' A
#
# COMPACT_ATOMS: atom_id res chain seq x y z
N MET A 1 -5.45 -3.89 20.85
CA MET A 1 -4.19 -3.17 20.51
C MET A 1 -4.07 -3.22 19.00
N THR A 2 -4.29 -2.12 18.28
CA THR A 2 -4.16 -2.10 16.82
C THR A 2 -2.81 -1.50 16.45
N SER A 3 -1.91 -2.31 15.89
CA SER A 3 -0.63 -1.81 15.37
C SER A 3 -0.85 -1.03 14.08
N GLU A 4 -0.07 0.04 13.89
CA GLU A 4 -0.09 0.83 12.66
C GLU A 4 0.92 0.27 11.64
N ILE A 5 0.49 0.19 10.38
CA ILE A 5 1.32 -0.19 9.23
C ILE A 5 1.27 0.94 8.20
N ILE A 6 2.45 1.42 7.79
CA ILE A 6 2.58 2.34 6.65
C ILE A 6 2.92 1.52 5.41
N LEU A 7 2.02 1.54 4.42
CA LEU A 7 2.18 0.84 3.15
C LEU A 7 2.69 1.81 2.09
N PHE A 8 3.97 1.72 1.75
CA PHE A 8 4.56 2.46 0.63
C PHE A 8 4.28 1.74 -0.69
N VAL A 9 3.79 2.49 -1.68
CA VAL A 9 3.44 1.96 -3.00
C VAL A 9 4.27 2.69 -4.05
N ASN A 10 5.12 1.97 -4.76
CA ASN A 10 5.68 2.44 -6.02
C ASN A 10 4.69 2.09 -7.16
N PRO A 11 4.02 3.07 -7.79
CA PRO A 11 3.00 2.78 -8.80
C PRO A 11 3.57 2.10 -10.05
N THR A 12 4.82 2.38 -10.43
CA THR A 12 5.46 1.89 -11.66
C THR A 12 6.10 0.51 -11.49
N ALA A 13 6.24 0.02 -10.25
CA ALA A 13 6.78 -1.30 -9.95
C ALA A 13 6.02 -2.43 -10.66
N GLY A 14 6.73 -3.51 -11.00
CA GLY A 14 6.13 -4.70 -11.61
C GLY A 14 5.52 -4.45 -12.99
N ARG A 15 6.12 -3.55 -13.80
CA ARG A 15 5.61 -3.08 -15.10
C ARG A 15 4.28 -2.33 -14.98
N GLY A 16 4.20 -1.37 -14.05
CA GLY A 16 3.00 -0.56 -13.81
C GLY A 16 1.87 -1.28 -13.06
N ARG A 17 2.16 -2.45 -12.48
CA ARG A 17 1.18 -3.22 -11.69
C ARG A 17 1.14 -2.78 -10.22
N GLY A 18 2.16 -2.08 -9.75
CA GLY A 18 2.25 -1.58 -8.37
C GLY A 18 1.04 -0.74 -7.96
N ALA A 19 0.53 0.11 -8.85
CA ALA A 19 -0.69 0.88 -8.63
C ALA A 19 -1.92 0.00 -8.32
N ARG A 20 -2.02 -1.17 -8.97
CA ARG A 20 -3.13 -2.11 -8.77
C ARG A 20 -2.96 -3.00 -7.54
N ALA A 21 -1.74 -3.14 -7.04
CA ALA A 21 -1.42 -3.97 -5.88
C ALA A 21 -1.74 -3.28 -4.53
N ALA A 22 -1.79 -1.94 -4.50
CA ALA A 22 -2.05 -1.16 -3.29
C ALA A 22 -3.38 -1.53 -2.61
N LEU A 23 -4.45 -1.60 -3.40
CA LEU A 23 -5.79 -1.87 -2.90
C LEU A 23 -5.91 -3.27 -2.25
N PRO A 24 -5.59 -4.39 -2.93
CA PRO A 24 -5.70 -5.71 -2.33
C PRO A 24 -4.79 -5.88 -1.10
N ALA A 25 -3.57 -5.33 -1.12
CA ALA A 25 -2.67 -5.37 0.04
C ALA A 25 -3.27 -4.64 1.25
N SER A 26 -3.76 -3.42 1.07
CA SER A 26 -4.38 -2.64 2.16
C SER A 26 -5.62 -3.33 2.73
N ARG A 27 -6.42 -4.00 1.88
CA ARG A 27 -7.63 -4.73 2.31
C ARG A 27 -7.28 -5.90 3.22
N VAL A 28 -6.30 -6.72 2.85
CA VAL A 28 -5.88 -7.88 3.65
C VAL A 28 -5.35 -7.43 5.02
N LEU A 29 -4.52 -6.39 5.04
CA LEU A 29 -3.97 -5.85 6.28
C LEU A 29 -5.05 -5.27 7.21
N ARG A 30 -6.03 -4.55 6.66
CA ARG A 30 -7.16 -4.03 7.45
C ARG A 30 -8.04 -5.16 7.98
N ASN A 31 -8.31 -6.18 7.17
CA ASN A 31 -9.07 -7.36 7.60
C ASN A 31 -8.37 -8.14 8.72
N ALA A 32 -7.03 -8.08 8.78
CA ALA A 32 -6.25 -8.65 9.88
C ALA A 32 -6.26 -7.78 11.17
N GLY A 33 -6.98 -6.65 11.18
CA GLY A 33 -7.12 -5.79 12.36
C GLY A 33 -6.07 -4.68 12.48
N TYR A 34 -5.24 -4.46 11.45
CA TYR A 34 -4.24 -3.38 11.46
C TYR A 34 -4.84 -2.04 11.01
N ARG A 35 -4.33 -0.95 11.59
CA ARG A 35 -4.53 0.39 11.03
C ARG A 35 -3.53 0.59 9.90
N VAL A 36 -4.01 0.82 8.68
CA VAL A 36 -3.14 0.96 7.50
C VAL A 36 -3.20 2.38 6.97
N ARG A 37 -2.04 3.00 6.76
CA ARG A 37 -1.88 4.25 6.01
C ARG A 37 -1.11 3.97 4.73
N THR A 38 -1.70 4.24 3.58
CA THR A 38 -1.03 4.06 2.29
C THR A 38 -0.37 5.37 1.87
N VAL A 39 0.88 5.29 1.44
CA VAL A 39 1.65 6.40 0.86
C VAL A 39 2.03 6.00 -0.57
N LEU A 40 1.48 6.72 -1.54
CA LEU A 40 1.86 6.55 -2.94
C LEU A 40 3.16 7.31 -3.19
N GLY A 41 4.15 6.64 -3.75
CA GLY A 41 5.31 7.32 -4.31
C GLY A 41 4.87 8.16 -5.50
N ALA A 42 5.31 9.42 -5.55
CA ALA A 42 5.34 10.19 -6.78
C ALA A 42 6.54 9.73 -7.61
N ASP A 43 6.45 9.83 -8.94
CA ASP A 43 7.63 9.70 -9.78
C ASP A 43 8.65 10.76 -9.35
N ALA A 44 9.94 10.41 -9.41
CA ALA A 44 11.00 11.37 -9.13
C ALA A 44 11.11 12.30 -10.35
N ASP A 45 10.56 13.51 -10.23
CA ASP A 45 10.87 14.63 -11.15
C ASP A 45 12.36 15.00 -11.08
#